data_AF-A0A7H4M7J6-F1
#
_entry.id   AF-A0A7H4M7J6-F1
#
_cell.length_a   1.000
_cell.length_b   1.000
_cell.length_c   1.000
_cell.angle_alpha   90.00
_cell.angle_beta   90.00
_cell.angle_gamma   90.00
#
_symmetry.space_group_name_H-M   'P 1'
#
loop_
_entity.id
_entity.type
_entity.pdbx_description
1 polymer ?
#
loop_
_entity_poly.entity_id
_entity_poly.type
_entity_poly.pdbx_seq_one_letter_code
_entity_poly.pdbx_strand_id
1 'polypeptide(L)' 'MTIFDVAVCSPGDLSPVWIIVFITRGGQPFSVVCSMARYNPERINHALSLIARLDEDGYSFASIINTLKQEGEQ' A
#
# COMPACT_ATOMS: atom_id res chain seq x y z
N MET A 1 -15.46 -8.90 5.12
CA MET A 1 -14.53 -9.00 6.27
C MET A 1 -13.15 -8.98 5.67
N THR A 2 -12.53 -7.81 5.55
CA THR A 2 -11.26 -7.64 4.84
C THR A 2 -10.16 -8.41 5.57
N ILE A 3 -9.32 -9.10 4.80
CA ILE A 3 -8.34 -10.08 5.27
C ILE A 3 -6.91 -9.51 5.33
N PHE A 4 -6.81 -8.18 5.27
CA PHE A 4 -5.56 -7.42 5.30
C PHE A 4 -5.79 -6.02 5.90
N ASP A 5 -4.70 -5.38 6.28
CA ASP A 5 -4.60 -4.01 6.76
C ASP A 5 -3.63 -3.22 5.88
N VAL A 6 -3.81 -1.91 5.84
CA VAL A 6 -2.91 -0.98 5.16
C VAL A 6 -2.43 0.06 6.18
N ALA A 7 -1.12 0.24 6.27
CA ALA A 7 -0.49 1.22 7.14
C ALA A 7 0.17 2.33 6.32
N VAL A 8 -0.04 3.57 6.74
CA VAL A 8 0.68 4.74 6.22
C VAL A 8 1.64 5.20 7.30
N CYS A 9 2.94 5.09 7.04
CA CYS A 9 3.97 5.46 8.00
C CYS A 9 4.60 6.80 7.60
N SER A 10 4.71 7.71 8.57
CA SER A 10 5.38 8.98 8.39
C SER A 10 6.91 8.85 8.39
N PRO A 11 7.63 9.84 7.85
CA PRO A 11 9.07 9.95 8.03
C PRO A 11 9.47 10.04 9.50
N GLY A 12 10.66 9.54 9.81
CA GLY A 12 11.28 9.55 11.13
C GLY A 12 12.63 8.82 11.11
N ASP A 13 13.14 8.44 12.27
CA ASP A 13 14.46 7.80 12.39
C ASP A 13 14.58 6.47 11.63
N LEU A 14 13.46 5.77 11.45
CA LEU A 14 13.41 4.48 10.74
C LEU A 14 13.31 4.63 9.22
N SER A 15 12.66 5.69 8.73
CA SER A 15 12.44 5.92 7.30
C SER A 15 12.45 7.41 7.01
N PRO A 16 13.29 7.91 6.09
CA PRO A 16 13.29 9.32 5.72
C PRO A 16 12.10 9.73 4.84
N VAL A 17 11.28 8.76 4.39
CA VAL A 17 10.17 8.96 3.45
C VAL A 17 8.86 8.42 4.02
N TRP A 18 7.74 8.92 3.49
CA TRP A 18 6.43 8.33 3.72
C TRP A 18 6.35 6.99 3.00
N ILE A 19 5.81 5.98 3.65
CA ILE A 19 5.61 4.66 3.04
C ILE A 19 4.18 4.18 3.27
N ILE A 20 3.63 3.53 2.25
CA ILE A 20 2.38 2.79 2.35
C ILE A 20 2.72 1.31 2.34
N VAL A 21 2.22 0.59 3.34
CA VAL A 21 2.55 -0.80 3.59
C VAL A 21 1.27 -1.63 3.58
N PHE A 22 1.29 -2.70 2.80
CA PHE A 22 0.21 -3.69 2.75
C PHE A 22 0.55 -4.88 3.66
N ILE A 23 -0.36 -5.24 4.55
CA ILE A 23 -0.15 -6.23 5.62
C ILE A 23 -1.29 -7.24 5.61
N THR A 24 -1.04 -8.51 5.29
CA THR A 24 -2.09 -9.53 5.45
C THR A 24 -2.21 -9.99 6.91
N ARG A 25 -3.39 -10.48 7.30
CA ARG A 25 -3.63 -10.99 8.67
C ARG A 25 -2.70 -12.13 9.11
N GLY A 26 -2.06 -12.83 8.17
CA GLY A 26 -1.06 -13.86 8.44
C GLY A 26 0.37 -13.32 8.61
N GLY A 27 0.59 -12.00 8.49
CA GLY A 27 1.91 -11.36 8.49
C GLY A 27 2.70 -11.53 7.19
N GLN A 28 2.18 -12.31 6.24
CA GLN A 28 2.76 -12.59 4.93
C GLN A 28 1.63 -12.80 3.90
N PRO A 29 1.65 -12.12 2.73
CA PRO A 29 2.64 -11.16 2.28
C PRO A 29 2.62 -9.81 3.04
N PHE A 30 3.81 -9.26 3.26
CA PHE A 30 4.05 -7.91 3.74
C PHE A 30 4.86 -7.17 2.68
N SER A 31 4.41 -6.00 2.23
CA SER A 31 5.18 -5.22 1.25
C SER A 31 4.95 -3.72 1.36
N VAL A 32 6.04 -2.97 1.16
CA VAL A 32 5.95 -1.54 0.82
C VAL A 32 5.44 -1.45 -0.61
N VAL A 33 4.30 -0.80 -0.78
CA VAL A 33 3.61 -0.68 -2.07
C VAL A 33 3.75 0.71 -2.69
N CYS A 34 4.07 1.71 -1.88
CA CYS A 34 4.34 3.07 -2.35
C CYS A 34 5.30 3.76 -1.38
N SER A 35 6.18 4.62 -1.91
CA SER A 35 7.05 5.48 -1.10
C SER A 35 7.04 6.91 -1.67
N MET A 36 7.07 7.91 -0.80
CA MET A 36 6.96 9.32 -1.17
C MET A 36 7.87 10.18 -0.30
N ALA A 37 8.71 11.01 -0.94
CA ALA A 37 9.60 11.92 -0.22
C ALA A 37 8.86 13.03 0.55
N ARG A 38 7.63 13.35 0.14
CA ARG A 38 6.76 14.36 0.76
C ARG A 38 5.37 13.80 1.01
N TYR A 39 4.67 14.36 1.99
CA TYR A 39 3.28 14.00 2.23
C TYR A 39 2.43 14.35 0.99
N ASN A 40 1.72 13.36 0.46
CA ASN A 40 0.83 13.52 -0.68
C ASN A 40 -0.50 12.78 -0.40
N PRO A 41 -1.53 13.51 0.06
CA PRO A 41 -2.82 12.90 0.41
C PRO A 41 -3.54 12.32 -0.81
N GLU A 42 -3.37 12.90 -2.00
CA GLU A 42 -4.00 12.39 -3.23
C GLU A 42 -3.45 11.02 -3.59
N ARG A 43 -2.11 10.84 -3.53
CA ARG A 43 -1.48 9.55 -3.80
C ARG A 43 -1.85 8.50 -2.75
N ILE A 44 -1.95 8.89 -1.48
CA ILE A 44 -2.41 8.00 -0.40
C ILE A 44 -3.84 7.54 -0.64
N ASN A 45 -4.76 8.48 -0.89
CA ASN A 45 -6.17 8.16 -1.14
C ASN A 45 -6.35 7.33 -2.41
N HIS A 46 -5.58 7.62 -3.47
CA HIS A 46 -5.58 6.86 -4.71
C HIS A 46 -5.13 5.41 -4.48
N ALA A 47 -4.01 5.20 -3.77
CA ALA A 47 -3.53 3.86 -3.43
C ALA A 47 -4.56 3.07 -2.60
N LEU A 48 -5.18 3.72 -1.59
CA LEU A 48 -6.22 3.09 -0.77
C LEU A 48 -7.47 2.73 -1.59
N SER A 49 -7.90 3.62 -2.48
CA SER A 49 -9.06 3.38 -3.36
C SER A 49 -8.79 2.26 -4.35
N LEU A 50 -7.57 2.19 -4.90
CA LEU A 50 -7.16 1.13 -5.80
C LEU A 50 -7.11 -0.23 -5.08
N ILE A 51 -6.58 -0.27 -3.86
CA ILE A 51 -6.60 -1.47 -3.02
C ILE A 51 -8.03 -1.97 -2.79
N ALA A 52 -8.94 -1.07 -2.39
CA ALA A 52 -10.34 -1.42 -2.15
C ALA A 52 -11.00 -1.97 -3.42
N ARG A 53 -10.79 -1.33 -4.56
CA ARG A 53 -11.35 -1.78 -5.85
C ARG A 53 -10.82 -3.15 -6.27
N LEU A 54 -9.52 -3.38 -6.14
CA LEU A 54 -8.92 -4.67 -6.50
C LEU A 54 -9.36 -5.80 -5.55
N ASP A 55 -9.58 -5.51 -4.27
CA ASP A 55 -10.15 -6.47 -3.32
C ASP A 55 -11.60 -6.83 -3.68
N GLU A 56 -12.43 -5.83 -4.03
CA GLU A 56 -13.80 -6.04 -4.50
C GLU A 56 -13.86 -6.87 -5.80
N ASP A 57 -12.91 -6.63 -6.71
CA ASP A 57 -12.77 -7.40 -7.96
C ASP A 57 -12.20 -8.82 -7.74
N GLY A 58 -11.84 -9.19 -6.50
CA GLY A 58 -11.36 -10.52 -6.14
C GLY A 58 -9.92 -10.81 -6.55
N TYR A 59 -9.10 -9.78 -6.72
CA TYR A 59 -7.68 -9.95 -7.04
C TYR A 59 -6.93 -10.61 -5.89
N SER A 60 -5.93 -11.44 -6.23
CA SER A 60 -5.03 -11.98 -5.23
C SER A 60 -4.17 -10.88 -4.59
N PHE A 61 -3.77 -11.04 -3.34
CA PHE A 61 -2.89 -10.09 -2.66
C PHE A 61 -1.58 -9.83 -3.42
N ALA A 62 -1.01 -10.86 -4.06
CA ALA A 62 0.20 -10.71 -4.85
C ALA A 62 -0.04 -9.79 -6.06
N SER A 63 -1.18 -9.93 -6.72
CA SER A 63 -1.58 -9.06 -7.83
C SER A 63 -1.79 -7.62 -7.37
N ILE A 64 -2.49 -7.41 -6.24
CA ILE A 64 -2.70 -6.08 -5.65
C ILE A 64 -1.37 -5.39 -5.36
N ILE A 65 -0.46 -6.09 -4.68
CA ILE A 65 0.87 -5.57 -4.34
C ILE A 65 1.65 -5.23 -5.61
N ASN A 66 1.62 -6.08 -6.63
CA ASN A 66 2.35 -5.85 -7.86
C ASN A 66 1.81 -4.63 -8.63
N THR A 67 0.49 -4.49 -8.72
CA THR A 67 -0.15 -3.32 -9.36
C THR A 67 0.20 -2.03 -8.64
N LEU A 68 0.17 -1.99 -7.31
CA LEU A 68 0.52 -0.79 -6.56
C LEU A 68 1.99 -0.44 -6.68
N LYS A 69 2.89 -1.43 -6.70
CA LYS A 69 4.32 -1.19 -6.91
C LYS A 69 4.58 -0.55 -8.27
N GLN A 70 3.91 -1.02 -9.33
CA GLN A 70 4.01 -0.43 -10.66
C GLN A 70 3.51 1.02 -10.70
N GLU A 71 2.44 1.36 -9.97
CA GLU A 71 1.99 2.76 -9.84
C GLU A 71 2.85 3.61 -8.89
N GLY A 72 3.55 2.98 -7.96
CA GLY A 72 4.48 3.61 -7.02
C GLY A 72 5.81 4.04 -7.65
N GLU A 73 6.23 3.37 -8.74
CA GLU A 73 7.49 3.62 -9.46
C GLU A 73 7.38 4.70 -10.55
N GLN A 74 6.17 5.16 -10.87
CA GLN A 74 5.92 6.33 -11.73
C GLN A 74 6.02 7.64 -10.92
#